data_AF-A0A497HLE8-F1
#
_entry.id   AF-A0A497HLE8-F1
#
_cell.length_a   1.000
_cell.length_b   1.000
_cell.length_c   1.000
_cell.angle_alpha   90.00
_cell.angle_beta   90.00
_cell.angle_gamma   90.00
#
_symmetry.space_group_name_H-M   'P 1'
#
loop_
_entity.id
_entity.type
_entity.pdbx_description
1 polymer ?
#
loop_
_entity_poly.entity_id
_entity_poly.type
_entity_poly.pdbx_seq_one_letter_code
_entity_poly.pdbx_strand_id
1 'polypeptide(L)'
;MSLMSSVVISHQDADGVFCTAIYLMKEKNEKCRCYFTSPIKLLNTICYSIIRNNSLDKLYVFDLSGNEKTLKASSIFDRAVWIDHHQWKDVKAPENVEVIVNPRAKSAARVVAEYFDIFPEWLGISEEIDTNSVVTREAEELRGIITMLKKKYRNKLLSRELFYLSKGLASHGLDVLLASKYRNLIKEYEAWMGELKEKIYPDIYQICNHKIAIIEEKEFFPVYLICNELKNHQKAPFDIILCIFRNGFTKLE
;
A
#
# COMPACT_ATOMS: atom_id res chain seq x y z
N MET A 1 -22.16 -4.89 23.92
CA MET A 1 -21.40 -4.53 22.71
C MET A 1 -20.08 -3.95 23.19
N SER A 2 -18.91 -4.51 22.84
CA SER A 2 -17.65 -3.84 23.19
C SER A 2 -17.47 -2.64 22.23
N LEU A 3 -17.19 -1.47 22.78
CA LEU A 3 -16.92 -0.27 22.02
C LEU A 3 -15.64 -0.51 21.19
N MET A 4 -15.70 -0.27 19.88
CA MET A 4 -14.49 -0.26 19.05
C MET A 4 -13.86 1.11 19.25
N SER A 5 -12.70 1.16 19.89
CA SER A 5 -12.05 2.39 20.36
C SER A 5 -11.26 3.12 19.28
N SER A 6 -10.97 2.46 18.15
CA SER A 6 -10.07 3.02 17.12
C SER A 6 -10.49 2.69 15.70
N VAL A 7 -10.36 3.69 14.83
CA VAL A 7 -10.44 3.58 13.37
C VAL A 7 -9.02 3.61 12.80
N VAL A 8 -8.72 2.71 11.87
CA VAL A 8 -7.44 2.65 11.15
C VAL A 8 -7.73 2.77 9.67
N ILE A 9 -7.03 3.69 8.99
CA ILE A 9 -7.10 3.87 7.54
C ILE A 9 -5.68 3.74 7.00
N SER A 10 -5.44 2.81 6.10
CA SER A 10 -4.12 2.56 5.53
C SER A 10 -4.16 2.53 4.00
N HIS A 11 -3.01 2.75 3.36
CA HIS A 11 -2.88 2.53 1.92
C HIS A 11 -3.06 1.05 1.57
N GLN A 12 -3.52 0.79 0.35
CA GLN A 12 -3.92 -0.54 -0.12
C GLN A 12 -2.80 -1.36 -0.76
N ASP A 13 -1.53 -0.96 -0.63
CA ASP A 13 -0.37 -1.72 -1.09
C ASP A 13 0.31 -2.47 0.07
N ALA A 14 1.57 -2.89 -0.15
CA ALA A 14 2.31 -3.66 0.82
C ALA A 14 2.67 -2.86 2.07
N ASP A 15 3.12 -1.63 1.90
CA ASP A 15 3.59 -0.83 3.01
C ASP A 15 2.44 -0.47 3.97
N GLY A 16 1.28 -0.11 3.42
CA GLY A 16 0.07 0.06 4.21
C GLY A 16 -0.42 -1.20 4.96
N VAL A 17 -0.21 -2.40 4.41
CA VAL A 17 -0.49 -3.69 5.09
C VAL A 17 0.47 -3.89 6.27
N PHE A 18 1.75 -3.61 6.09
CA PHE A 18 2.75 -3.71 7.16
C PHE A 18 2.51 -2.69 8.28
N CYS A 19 2.20 -1.43 7.95
CA CYS A 19 1.79 -0.41 8.92
C CYS A 19 0.63 -0.91 9.80
N THR A 20 -0.39 -1.49 9.17
CA THR A 20 -1.55 -2.04 9.87
C THR A 20 -1.17 -3.23 10.75
N ALA A 21 -0.26 -4.09 10.30
CA ALA A 21 0.23 -5.21 11.10
C ALA A 21 0.96 -4.73 12.37
N ILE A 22 1.84 -3.72 12.26
CA ILE A 22 2.53 -3.13 13.43
C ILE A 22 1.51 -2.54 14.42
N TYR A 23 0.52 -1.81 13.92
CA TYR A 23 -0.57 -1.29 14.75
C TYR A 23 -1.31 -2.42 15.50
N LEU A 24 -1.61 -3.52 14.81
CA LEU A 24 -2.30 -4.67 15.43
C LEU A 24 -1.43 -5.38 16.49
N MET A 25 -0.10 -5.38 16.32
CA MET A 25 0.84 -5.85 17.35
C MET A 25 0.77 -4.95 18.59
N LYS A 26 0.75 -3.62 18.40
CA LYS A 26 0.65 -2.64 19.50
C LYS A 26 -0.63 -2.82 20.31
N GLU A 27 -1.76 -2.87 19.63
CA GLU A 27 -3.08 -2.97 20.23
C GLU A 27 -3.46 -4.41 20.61
N LYS A 28 -2.50 -5.35 20.59
CA LYS A 28 -2.69 -6.77 20.95
C LYS A 28 -3.91 -7.41 20.26
N ASN A 29 -4.13 -7.07 18.99
CA ASN A 29 -5.28 -7.51 18.18
C ASN A 29 -6.67 -7.10 18.74
N GLU A 30 -6.76 -5.99 19.48
CA GLU A 30 -8.04 -5.41 19.87
C GLU A 30 -8.93 -5.08 18.65
N LYS A 31 -10.25 -4.97 18.92
CA LYS A 31 -11.24 -4.71 17.88
C LYS A 31 -11.13 -3.27 17.35
N CYS A 32 -10.39 -3.10 16.26
CA CYS A 32 -10.37 -1.87 15.47
C CYS A 32 -11.24 -1.97 14.22
N ARG A 33 -11.69 -0.83 13.69
CA ARG A 33 -12.25 -0.77 12.33
C ARG A 33 -11.19 -0.34 11.35
N CYS A 34 -10.78 -1.25 10.48
CA CYS A 34 -9.74 -1.01 9.50
C CYS A 34 -10.32 -0.77 8.10
N TYR A 35 -9.76 0.21 7.40
CA TYR A 35 -10.07 0.55 6.02
C TYR A 35 -8.77 0.61 5.22
N PHE A 36 -8.76 -0.02 4.05
CA PHE A 36 -7.67 0.12 3.08
C PHE A 36 -8.17 0.95 1.91
N THR A 37 -7.45 2.01 1.55
CA THR A 37 -7.90 2.99 0.56
C THR A 37 -6.76 3.50 -0.32
N SER A 38 -7.06 4.45 -1.20
CA SER A 38 -6.08 5.17 -2.03
C SER A 38 -6.16 6.67 -1.76
N PRO A 39 -5.11 7.45 -2.12
CA PRO A 39 -5.11 8.91 -1.91
C PRO A 39 -6.35 9.61 -2.47
N ILE A 40 -6.81 9.20 -3.66
CA ILE A 40 -8.00 9.77 -4.33
C ILE A 40 -9.28 9.55 -3.51
N LYS A 41 -9.38 8.44 -2.75
CA LYS A 41 -10.58 8.07 -1.99
C LYS A 41 -10.47 8.40 -0.50
N LEU A 42 -9.37 9.01 -0.06
CA LEU A 42 -9.05 9.18 1.35
C LEU A 42 -10.10 10.00 2.11
N LEU A 43 -10.45 11.19 1.61
CA LEU A 43 -11.47 12.04 2.25
C LEU A 43 -12.80 11.30 2.40
N ASN A 44 -13.25 10.64 1.34
CA ASN A 44 -14.49 9.85 1.38
C ASN A 44 -14.41 8.70 2.39
N THR A 45 -13.23 8.10 2.55
CA THR A 45 -13.00 7.01 3.52
C THR A 45 -13.06 7.54 4.96
N ILE A 46 -12.47 8.71 5.23
CA ILE A 46 -12.55 9.39 6.53
C ILE A 46 -14.01 9.72 6.86
N CYS A 47 -14.73 10.40 5.95
CA CYS A 47 -16.14 10.74 6.15
C CYS A 47 -17.02 9.50 6.35
N TYR A 48 -16.80 8.44 5.56
CA TYR A 48 -17.52 7.18 5.71
C TYR A 48 -17.25 6.52 7.07
N SER A 49 -16.01 6.59 7.56
CA SER A 49 -15.66 6.06 8.88
C SER A 49 -16.38 6.83 9.99
N ILE A 50 -16.48 8.15 9.89
CA ILE A 50 -17.22 8.98 10.86
C ILE A 50 -18.68 8.55 10.95
N ILE A 51 -19.36 8.43 9.80
CA ILE A 51 -20.80 8.09 9.75
C ILE A 51 -21.08 6.69 10.30
N ARG A 52 -20.16 5.74 10.11
CA ARG A 52 -20.39 4.34 10.48
C ARG A 52 -20.08 4.04 11.93
N ASN A 53 -19.24 4.85 12.60
CA ASN A 53 -18.74 4.54 13.94
C ASN A 53 -19.62 5.14 15.03
N ASN A 54 -19.78 4.39 16.11
CA ASN A 54 -20.58 4.83 17.26
C ASN A 54 -19.74 5.64 18.26
N SER A 55 -18.41 5.57 18.16
CA SER A 55 -17.45 6.37 18.92
C SER A 55 -16.32 6.81 17.98
N LEU A 56 -15.78 7.99 18.24
CA LEU A 56 -14.80 8.66 17.39
C LEU A 56 -13.55 9.00 18.21
N ASP A 57 -13.12 8.08 19.08
CA ASP A 57 -12.06 8.37 20.06
C ASP A 57 -10.69 8.51 19.35
N LYS A 58 -10.30 7.51 18.56
CA LYS A 58 -8.98 7.49 17.90
C LYS A 58 -9.06 7.17 16.42
N LEU A 59 -8.37 7.96 15.61
CA LEU A 59 -8.08 7.69 14.21
C LEU A 59 -6.58 7.49 14.02
N TYR A 60 -6.20 6.43 13.31
CA TYR A 60 -4.86 6.25 12.77
C TYR A 60 -4.92 6.26 11.24
N VAL A 61 -4.04 7.02 10.61
CA VAL A 61 -3.87 7.04 9.16
C VAL A 61 -2.42 6.69 8.81
N PHE A 62 -2.24 5.71 7.93
CA PHE A 62 -0.92 5.21 7.54
C PHE A 62 -0.71 5.28 6.03
N ASP A 63 0.51 5.65 5.63
CA ASP A 63 1.02 5.55 4.26
C ASP A 63 0.20 6.32 3.21
N LEU A 64 -0.37 7.45 3.62
CA LEU A 64 -1.29 8.22 2.81
C LEU A 64 -1.03 9.69 3.02
N SER A 65 -0.69 10.45 1.98
CA SER A 65 -0.46 11.88 2.18
C SER A 65 -1.75 12.64 2.47
N GLY A 66 -1.71 13.49 3.48
CA GLY A 66 -2.80 14.36 3.89
C GLY A 66 -2.83 15.67 3.09
N ASN A 67 -4.00 16.29 3.06
CA ASN A 67 -4.17 17.68 2.67
C ASN A 67 -5.06 18.40 3.68
N GLU A 68 -5.25 19.70 3.50
CA GLU A 68 -6.06 20.52 4.40
C GLU A 68 -7.45 19.92 4.67
N LYS A 69 -8.13 19.39 3.65
CA LYS A 69 -9.48 18.82 3.79
C LYS A 69 -9.46 17.52 4.58
N THR A 70 -8.51 16.63 4.33
CA THR A 70 -8.44 15.35 5.04
C THR A 70 -8.04 15.56 6.50
N LEU A 71 -7.11 16.48 6.79
CA LEU A 71 -6.71 16.80 8.16
C LEU A 71 -7.86 17.44 8.96
N LYS A 72 -8.61 18.37 8.35
CA LYS A 72 -9.83 18.94 8.96
C LYS A 72 -10.93 17.91 9.18
N ALA A 73 -11.09 16.93 8.28
CA ALA A 73 -12.06 15.85 8.49
C ALA A 73 -11.61 14.93 9.64
N SER A 74 -10.31 14.64 9.73
CA SER A 74 -9.73 13.82 10.80
C SER A 74 -9.85 14.45 12.19
N SER A 75 -9.92 15.78 12.30
CA SER A 75 -10.08 16.46 13.61
C SER A 75 -11.46 16.28 14.25
N ILE A 76 -12.39 15.57 13.58
CA ILE A 76 -13.67 15.16 14.18
C ILE A 76 -13.45 14.06 15.23
N PHE A 77 -12.37 13.29 15.13
CA PHE A 77 -11.99 12.32 16.14
C PHE A 77 -11.35 13.01 17.35
N ASP A 78 -11.49 12.48 18.56
CA ASP A 78 -10.88 13.09 19.76
C ASP A 78 -9.35 13.17 19.63
N ARG A 79 -8.74 12.14 19.03
CA ARG A 79 -7.33 12.14 18.60
C ARG A 79 -7.17 11.50 17.23
N ALA A 80 -6.42 12.16 16.35
CA ALA A 80 -5.94 11.55 15.11
C ALA A 80 -4.42 11.51 15.10
N VAL A 81 -3.85 10.38 14.70
CA VAL A 81 -2.42 10.19 14.46
C VAL A 81 -2.23 9.82 13.00
N TRP A 82 -1.37 10.54 12.33
CA TRP A 82 -1.11 10.39 10.91
C TRP A 82 0.37 10.13 10.68
N ILE A 83 0.70 8.96 10.13
CA ILE A 83 2.09 8.52 9.92
C ILE A 83 2.30 8.25 8.43
N ASP A 84 3.28 8.92 7.84
CA ASP A 84 3.60 8.79 6.41
C ASP A 84 5.12 8.98 6.18
N HIS A 85 5.60 8.54 5.03
CA HIS A 85 6.97 8.75 4.58
C HIS A 85 7.06 9.53 3.26
N HIS A 86 5.92 9.92 2.67
CA HIS A 86 5.92 10.79 1.49
C HIS A 86 6.21 12.25 1.84
N GLN A 87 6.75 13.01 0.90
CA GLN A 87 6.89 14.46 1.08
C GLN A 87 5.53 15.15 0.99
N TRP A 88 5.14 15.85 2.06
CA TRP A 88 3.91 16.64 2.07
C TRP A 88 4.17 18.07 1.63
N LYS A 89 3.12 18.71 1.11
CA LYS A 89 3.10 20.18 1.03
C LYS A 89 2.89 20.73 2.43
N ASP A 90 3.38 21.94 2.69
CA ASP A 90 3.17 22.61 3.99
C ASP A 90 1.67 22.73 4.28
N VAL A 91 1.21 21.97 5.26
CA VAL A 91 -0.19 21.95 5.71
C VAL A 91 -0.23 22.12 7.23
N LYS A 92 -1.11 23.00 7.69
CA LYS A 92 -1.33 23.22 9.12
C LYS A 92 -2.34 22.18 9.63
N ALA A 93 -1.87 21.25 10.46
CA ALA A 93 -2.74 20.28 11.12
C ALA A 93 -3.54 20.93 12.26
N PRO A 94 -4.81 20.52 12.49
CA PRO A 94 -5.56 20.86 13.71
C PRO A 94 -4.86 20.33 14.97
N GLU A 95 -5.13 20.92 16.14
CA GLU A 95 -4.41 20.62 17.40
C GLU A 95 -4.50 19.15 17.84
N ASN A 96 -5.63 18.49 17.59
CA ASN A 96 -5.86 17.08 17.90
C ASN A 96 -5.41 16.11 16.80
N VAL A 97 -4.75 16.61 15.75
CA VAL A 97 -4.22 15.82 14.64
C VAL A 97 -2.70 15.86 14.68
N GLU A 98 -2.11 14.79 15.18
CA GLU A 98 -0.68 14.57 15.21
C GLU A 98 -0.21 14.06 13.84
N VAL A 99 0.77 14.74 13.24
CA VAL A 99 1.31 14.39 11.92
C VAL A 99 2.80 14.07 12.05
N ILE A 100 3.17 12.83 11.73
CA ILE A 100 4.52 12.28 11.78
C ILE A 100 4.92 11.91 10.35
N VAL A 101 5.77 12.72 9.73
CA VAL A 101 6.20 12.52 8.35
C VAL A 101 7.72 12.44 8.31
N ASN A 102 8.26 11.33 7.80
CA ASN A 102 9.70 11.15 7.63
C ASN A 102 10.05 10.78 6.18
N PRO A 103 10.34 11.77 5.31
CA PRO A 103 10.69 11.54 3.92
C PRO A 103 11.99 10.79 3.66
N ARG A 104 12.78 10.53 4.71
CA ARG A 104 14.03 9.76 4.61
C ARG A 104 13.85 8.29 4.96
N ALA A 105 12.71 7.91 5.50
CA ALA A 105 12.41 6.52 5.79
C ALA A 105 12.21 5.74 4.49
N LYS A 106 12.70 4.50 4.46
CA LYS A 106 12.56 3.61 3.31
C LYS A 106 11.14 3.07 3.12
N SER A 107 10.28 3.24 4.10
CA SER A 107 8.87 2.84 4.09
C SER A 107 8.12 3.57 5.21
N ALA A 108 6.82 3.76 5.07
CA ALA A 108 5.92 4.18 6.14
C ALA A 108 5.89 3.16 7.29
N ALA A 109 6.00 1.85 7.01
CA ALA A 109 6.07 0.84 8.07
C ALA A 109 7.25 1.05 9.02
N ARG A 110 8.40 1.54 8.52
CA ARG A 110 9.53 1.95 9.38
C ARG A 110 9.14 3.07 10.34
N VAL A 111 8.44 4.09 9.85
CA VAL A 111 8.01 5.24 10.67
C VAL A 111 6.97 4.79 11.71
N VAL A 112 6.06 3.89 11.33
CA VAL A 112 5.07 3.31 12.25
C VAL A 112 5.74 2.44 13.33
N ALA A 113 6.75 1.65 12.96
CA ALA A 113 7.55 0.86 13.89
C ALA A 113 8.25 1.73 14.93
N GLU A 114 8.89 2.81 14.48
CA GLU A 114 9.56 3.79 15.36
C GLU A 114 8.57 4.48 16.30
N TYR A 115 7.40 4.89 15.79
CA TYR A 115 6.38 5.55 16.61
C TYR A 115 5.82 4.65 17.72
N PHE A 116 5.59 3.36 17.42
CA PHE A 116 5.04 2.42 18.40
C PHE A 116 6.10 1.68 19.24
N ASP A 117 7.38 1.85 18.94
CA ASP A 117 8.50 1.09 19.50
C ASP A 117 8.32 -0.43 19.32
N ILE A 118 8.00 -0.83 18.08
CA ILE A 118 7.75 -2.23 17.69
C ILE A 118 8.50 -2.55 16.41
N PHE A 119 9.53 -3.40 16.52
CA PHE A 119 10.42 -3.76 15.40
C PHE A 119 10.28 -5.24 15.05
N PRO A 120 9.29 -5.63 14.22
CA PRO A 120 9.16 -7.02 13.79
C PRO A 120 10.33 -7.42 12.88
N GLU A 121 10.70 -8.70 12.89
CA GLU A 121 11.80 -9.22 12.05
C GLU A 121 11.56 -8.99 10.55
N TRP A 122 10.29 -9.01 10.13
CA TRP A 122 9.88 -8.75 8.75
C TRP A 122 9.90 -7.27 8.36
N LEU A 123 10.28 -6.34 9.23
CA LEU A 123 10.28 -4.90 8.91
C LEU A 123 11.17 -4.59 7.69
N GLY A 124 12.33 -5.27 7.55
CA GLY A 124 13.20 -5.11 6.38
C GLY A 124 12.54 -5.50 5.06
N ILE A 125 11.59 -6.45 5.08
CA ILE A 125 10.82 -6.85 3.89
C ILE A 125 9.93 -5.70 3.41
N SER A 126 9.34 -4.91 4.32
CA SER A 126 8.54 -3.74 3.92
C SER A 126 9.38 -2.73 3.14
N GLU A 127 10.61 -2.48 3.60
CA GLU A 127 11.55 -1.56 2.95
C GLU A 127 11.98 -2.08 1.58
N GLU A 128 12.30 -3.37 1.46
CA GLU A 128 12.64 -4.00 0.18
C GLU A 128 11.53 -3.81 -0.87
N ILE A 129 10.27 -4.01 -0.45
CA ILE A 129 9.13 -3.91 -1.35
C ILE A 129 8.91 -2.46 -1.76
N ASP A 130 8.93 -1.52 -0.80
CA ASP A 130 8.62 -0.12 -1.01
C ASP A 130 9.69 0.61 -1.84
N THR A 131 10.98 0.37 -1.57
CA THR A 131 12.08 0.91 -2.38
C THR A 131 12.27 0.17 -3.72
N ASN A 132 11.40 -0.79 -4.02
CA ASN A 132 11.46 -1.66 -5.19
C ASN A 132 12.83 -2.33 -5.39
N SER A 133 13.45 -2.77 -4.29
CA SER A 133 14.76 -3.44 -4.25
C SER A 133 14.63 -4.82 -3.60
N VAL A 134 13.63 -5.58 -4.05
CA VAL A 134 13.34 -6.94 -3.55
C VAL A 134 14.50 -7.88 -3.87
N VAL A 135 15.04 -8.49 -2.80
CA VAL A 135 16.10 -9.49 -2.85
C VAL A 135 15.72 -10.77 -2.13
N THR A 136 14.82 -10.70 -1.15
CA THR A 136 14.33 -11.86 -0.40
C THR A 136 13.14 -12.53 -1.08
N ARG A 137 13.01 -13.84 -0.87
CA ARG A 137 11.89 -14.64 -1.40
C ARG A 137 10.58 -14.21 -0.77
N GLU A 138 10.60 -13.95 0.53
CA GLU A 138 9.44 -13.57 1.33
C GLU A 138 8.88 -12.21 0.88
N ALA A 139 9.76 -11.28 0.49
CA ALA A 139 9.35 -10.01 -0.10
C ALA A 139 8.64 -10.19 -1.45
N GLU A 140 9.16 -11.05 -2.33
CA GLU A 140 8.51 -11.35 -3.62
C GLU A 140 7.16 -12.06 -3.41
N GLU A 141 7.10 -13.03 -2.50
CA GLU A 141 5.86 -13.75 -2.16
C GLU A 141 4.78 -12.80 -1.59
N LEU A 142 5.13 -11.91 -0.66
CA LEU A 142 4.19 -10.93 -0.09
C LEU A 142 3.70 -9.93 -1.13
N ARG A 143 4.60 -9.41 -1.95
CA ARG A 143 4.25 -8.55 -3.09
C ARG A 143 3.30 -9.26 -4.05
N GLY A 144 3.57 -10.53 -4.37
CA GLY A 144 2.72 -11.36 -5.22
C GLY A 144 1.33 -11.58 -4.64
N ILE A 145 1.23 -11.92 -3.35
CA ILE A 145 -0.04 -12.09 -2.64
C ILE A 145 -0.86 -10.81 -2.71
N ILE A 146 -0.29 -9.66 -2.36
CA ILE A 146 -1.02 -8.39 -2.32
C ILE A 146 -1.47 -7.99 -3.73
N THR A 147 -0.61 -8.19 -4.72
CA THR A 147 -0.96 -7.99 -6.14
C THR A 147 -2.14 -8.86 -6.55
N MET A 148 -2.14 -10.14 -6.19
CA MET A 148 -3.25 -11.05 -6.51
C MET A 148 -4.53 -10.74 -5.75
N LEU A 149 -4.45 -10.31 -4.49
CA LEU A 149 -5.62 -9.81 -3.76
C LEU A 149 -6.20 -8.57 -4.46
N LYS A 150 -5.35 -7.63 -4.87
CA LYS A 150 -5.73 -6.47 -5.67
C LYS A 150 -6.22 -6.85 -7.06
N LYS A 151 -5.87 -8.01 -7.61
CA LYS A 151 -6.42 -8.49 -8.90
C LYS A 151 -7.83 -9.05 -8.72
N LYS A 152 -8.03 -9.89 -7.69
CA LYS A 152 -9.26 -10.65 -7.44
C LYS A 152 -10.37 -9.85 -6.74
N TYR A 153 -10.02 -8.91 -5.88
CA TYR A 153 -10.97 -8.22 -5.01
C TYR A 153 -10.99 -6.71 -5.24
N ARG A 154 -12.10 -6.07 -4.87
CA ARG A 154 -12.30 -4.62 -4.96
C ARG A 154 -12.94 -4.10 -3.67
N ASN A 155 -12.69 -2.83 -3.35
CA ASN A 155 -13.36 -2.08 -2.29
C ASN A 155 -13.41 -2.85 -0.95
N LYS A 156 -14.59 -2.97 -0.33
CA LYS A 156 -14.78 -3.60 0.99
C LYS A 156 -14.24 -5.04 1.07
N LEU A 157 -14.36 -5.83 0.00
CA LEU A 157 -13.80 -7.18 -0.01
C LEU A 157 -12.28 -7.13 0.02
N LEU A 158 -11.66 -6.27 -0.80
CA LEU A 158 -10.21 -6.08 -0.79
C LEU A 158 -9.73 -5.62 0.60
N SER A 159 -10.35 -4.60 1.19
CA SER A 159 -9.96 -4.12 2.53
C SER A 159 -10.05 -5.22 3.59
N ARG A 160 -11.05 -6.11 3.50
CA ARG A 160 -11.18 -7.25 4.41
C ARG A 160 -10.04 -8.26 4.22
N GLU A 161 -9.69 -8.59 2.98
CA GLU A 161 -8.60 -9.53 2.70
C GLU A 161 -7.22 -8.98 3.12
N LEU A 162 -6.97 -7.69 2.87
CA LEU A 162 -5.75 -6.99 3.33
C LEU A 162 -5.67 -6.92 4.85
N PHE A 163 -6.81 -6.68 5.54
CA PHE A 163 -6.88 -6.73 6.99
C PHE A 163 -6.53 -8.12 7.54
N TYR A 164 -7.04 -9.20 6.92
CA TYR A 164 -6.70 -10.56 7.35
C TYR A 164 -5.22 -10.89 7.13
N LEU A 165 -4.61 -10.40 6.06
CA LEU A 165 -3.17 -10.52 5.86
C LEU A 165 -2.39 -9.76 6.94
N SER A 166 -2.77 -8.51 7.22
CA SER A 166 -2.16 -7.69 8.27
C SER A 166 -2.25 -8.35 9.64
N LYS A 167 -3.42 -8.91 9.98
CA LYS A 167 -3.64 -9.64 11.23
C LYS A 167 -2.79 -10.91 11.31
N GLY A 168 -2.65 -11.62 10.20
CA GLY A 168 -1.79 -12.79 10.09
C GLY A 168 -0.32 -12.44 10.34
N LEU A 169 0.18 -11.38 9.69
CA LEU A 169 1.53 -10.86 9.92
C LEU A 169 1.75 -10.43 11.38
N ALA A 170 0.77 -9.75 11.99
CA ALA A 170 0.83 -9.32 13.38
C ALA A 170 0.86 -10.49 14.38
N SER A 171 0.19 -11.60 14.06
CA SER A 171 0.01 -12.73 15.00
C SER A 171 1.00 -13.86 14.78
N HIS A 172 1.47 -14.05 13.55
CA HIS A 172 2.26 -15.22 13.13
C HIS A 172 3.55 -14.82 12.38
N GLY A 173 3.83 -13.54 12.21
CA GLY A 173 4.94 -13.09 11.38
C GLY A 173 4.83 -13.65 9.96
N LEU A 174 5.96 -14.11 9.41
CA LEU A 174 6.05 -14.64 8.05
C LEU A 174 5.45 -16.04 7.89
N ASP A 175 5.19 -16.76 8.97
CA ASP A 175 4.52 -18.08 8.90
C ASP A 175 3.12 -18.00 8.30
N VAL A 176 2.52 -16.79 8.27
CA VAL A 176 1.28 -16.53 7.54
C VAL A 176 1.35 -17.03 6.08
N LEU A 177 2.52 -16.94 5.44
CA LEU A 177 2.74 -17.37 4.05
C LEU A 177 2.54 -18.87 3.84
N LEU A 178 2.66 -19.67 4.91
CA LEU A 178 2.41 -21.11 4.88
C LEU A 178 0.92 -21.46 4.81
N ALA A 179 0.01 -20.52 5.02
CA ALA A 179 -1.42 -20.79 4.90
C ALA A 179 -1.78 -21.17 3.45
N SER A 180 -2.62 -22.21 3.28
CA SER A 180 -2.99 -22.76 1.97
C SER A 180 -3.53 -21.71 0.99
N LYS A 181 -4.33 -20.77 1.50
CA LYS A 181 -4.86 -19.62 0.75
C LYS A 181 -3.75 -18.80 0.09
N TYR A 182 -2.71 -18.44 0.85
CA TYR A 182 -1.63 -17.59 0.36
C TYR A 182 -0.67 -18.36 -0.56
N ARG A 183 -0.38 -19.63 -0.25
CA ARG A 183 0.38 -20.50 -1.17
C ARG A 183 -0.30 -20.66 -2.53
N ASN A 184 -1.63 -20.75 -2.57
CA ASN A 184 -2.36 -20.78 -3.83
C ASN A 184 -2.27 -19.45 -4.58
N LEU A 185 -2.37 -18.31 -3.88
CA LEU A 185 -2.18 -16.99 -4.50
C LEU A 185 -0.77 -16.80 -5.07
N ILE A 186 0.27 -17.31 -4.39
CA ILE A 186 1.65 -17.29 -4.89
C ILE A 186 1.77 -18.09 -6.19
N LYS A 187 1.25 -19.31 -6.24
CA LYS A 187 1.27 -20.14 -7.47
C LYS A 187 0.56 -19.47 -8.64
N GLU A 188 -0.61 -18.89 -8.38
CA GLU A 188 -1.34 -18.14 -9.41
C GLU A 188 -0.59 -16.90 -9.86
N TYR A 189 0.07 -16.21 -8.93
CA TYR A 189 0.92 -15.07 -9.23
C TYR A 189 2.09 -15.47 -10.14
N GLU A 190 2.84 -16.52 -9.79
CA GLU A 190 3.99 -17.00 -10.59
C GLU A 190 3.56 -17.38 -12.02
N ALA A 191 2.46 -18.11 -12.16
CA ALA A 191 1.92 -18.47 -13.47
C ALA A 191 1.55 -17.23 -14.29
N TRP A 192 0.82 -16.29 -13.67
CA TRP A 192 0.41 -15.05 -14.33
C TRP A 192 1.62 -14.18 -14.72
N MET A 193 2.63 -14.10 -13.88
CA MET A 193 3.86 -13.36 -14.15
C MET A 193 4.62 -13.92 -15.35
N GLY A 194 4.67 -15.25 -15.50
CA GLY A 194 5.23 -15.89 -16.69
C GLY A 194 4.53 -15.43 -17.97
N GLU A 195 3.20 -15.45 -17.99
CA GLU A 195 2.41 -15.00 -19.13
C GLU A 195 2.57 -13.49 -19.44
N LEU A 196 2.75 -12.66 -18.41
CA LEU A 196 2.89 -11.21 -18.58
C LEU A 196 4.26 -10.84 -19.14
N LYS A 197 5.35 -11.52 -18.72
CA LYS A 197 6.71 -11.23 -19.22
C LYS A 197 6.79 -11.36 -20.73
N GLU A 198 6.13 -12.37 -21.29
CA GLU A 198 6.08 -12.62 -22.72
C GLU A 198 5.31 -11.56 -23.51
N LYS A 199 4.59 -10.65 -22.84
CA LYS A 199 3.79 -9.58 -23.44
C LYS A 199 4.46 -8.20 -23.35
N ILE A 200 5.57 -8.07 -22.62
CA ILE A 200 6.23 -6.77 -22.42
C ILE A 200 7.07 -6.43 -23.66
N TYR A 201 6.44 -5.69 -24.59
CA TYR A 201 7.09 -5.15 -25.77
C TYR A 201 6.97 -3.62 -25.78
N PRO A 202 8.00 -2.89 -25.34
CA PRO A 202 7.94 -1.44 -25.31
C PRO A 202 8.10 -0.87 -26.73
N ASP A 203 7.31 0.14 -27.04
CA ASP A 203 7.66 1.09 -28.09
C ASP A 203 8.76 2.03 -27.56
N ILE A 204 9.81 2.23 -28.35
CA ILE A 204 11.00 2.96 -27.90
C ILE A 204 11.16 4.22 -28.72
N TYR A 205 11.16 5.36 -28.04
CA TYR A 205 11.27 6.68 -28.64
C TYR A 205 12.50 7.42 -28.09
N GLN A 206 13.15 8.19 -28.96
CA GLN A 206 14.13 9.19 -28.56
C GLN A 206 13.46 10.57 -28.68
N ILE A 207 13.15 11.20 -27.54
CA ILE A 207 12.52 12.53 -27.50
C ILE A 207 13.51 13.48 -26.84
N CYS A 208 14.02 14.44 -27.60
CA CYS A 208 15.15 15.28 -27.19
C CYS A 208 16.33 14.39 -26.72
N ASN A 209 16.82 14.62 -25.49
CA ASN A 209 17.92 13.88 -24.89
C ASN A 209 17.44 12.71 -24.01
N HIS A 210 16.18 12.29 -24.10
CA HIS A 210 15.63 11.21 -23.29
C HIS A 210 15.19 10.02 -24.14
N LYS A 211 15.62 8.83 -23.72
CA LYS A 211 15.16 7.54 -24.25
C LYS A 211 13.97 7.07 -23.43
N ILE A 212 12.83 6.95 -24.09
CA ILE A 212 11.54 6.65 -23.47
C ILE A 212 11.08 5.28 -23.94
N ALA A 213 10.72 4.41 -22.99
CA ALA A 213 9.99 3.18 -23.25
C ALA A 213 8.52 3.39 -22.93
N ILE A 214 7.63 3.12 -23.90
CA ILE A 214 6.19 3.21 -23.74
C ILE A 214 5.62 1.80 -23.83
N ILE A 215 4.87 1.40 -22.80
CA ILE A 215 4.09 0.15 -22.81
C ILE A 215 2.62 0.54 -22.72
N GLU A 216 1.87 0.16 -23.74
CA GLU A 216 0.44 0.37 -23.78
C GLU A 216 -0.27 -0.99 -23.79
N GLU A 217 -1.05 -1.25 -22.75
CA GLU A 217 -1.75 -2.51 -22.57
C GLU A 217 -3.23 -2.30 -22.25
N LYS A 218 -4.07 -3.25 -22.68
CA LYS A 218 -5.52 -3.23 -22.38
C LYS A 218 -5.83 -3.67 -20.96
N GLU A 219 -4.94 -4.46 -20.36
CA GLU A 219 -5.10 -4.99 -19.03
C GLU A 219 -4.05 -4.40 -18.08
N PHE A 220 -4.33 -4.48 -16.77
CA PHE A 220 -3.38 -4.04 -15.75
C PHE A 220 -2.16 -4.97 -15.69
N PHE A 221 -0.96 -4.39 -15.75
CA PHE A 221 0.29 -5.08 -15.44
C PHE A 221 0.90 -4.48 -14.17
N PRO A 222 1.54 -5.30 -13.30
CA PRO A 222 2.30 -4.76 -12.19
C PRO A 222 3.46 -3.90 -12.69
N VAL A 223 3.52 -2.63 -12.28
CA VAL A 223 4.53 -1.67 -12.78
C VAL A 223 5.96 -2.13 -12.49
N TYR A 224 6.22 -2.73 -11.31
CA TYR A 224 7.55 -3.25 -10.99
C TYR A 224 8.00 -4.36 -11.94
N LEU A 225 7.08 -5.18 -12.46
CA LEU A 225 7.42 -6.22 -13.44
C LEU A 225 7.97 -5.57 -14.71
N ILE A 226 7.23 -4.59 -15.23
CA ILE A 226 7.63 -3.81 -16.39
C ILE A 226 9.00 -3.19 -16.15
N CYS A 227 9.19 -2.51 -15.02
CA CYS A 227 10.47 -1.88 -14.70
C CYS A 227 11.61 -2.91 -14.63
N ASN A 228 11.38 -4.09 -14.08
CA ASN A 228 12.40 -5.13 -13.96
C ASN A 228 12.76 -5.77 -15.30
N GLU A 229 11.79 -6.06 -16.16
CA GLU A 229 12.07 -6.57 -17.51
C GLU A 229 12.78 -5.51 -18.37
N LEU A 230 12.36 -4.25 -18.28
CA LEU A 230 12.96 -3.16 -19.05
C LEU A 230 14.38 -2.80 -18.60
N LYS A 231 14.75 -3.04 -17.34
CA LYS A 231 16.14 -2.90 -16.87
C LYS A 231 17.10 -3.82 -17.64
N ASN A 232 16.63 -5.00 -18.03
CA ASN A 232 17.43 -6.02 -18.73
C ASN A 232 17.24 -5.98 -20.26
N HIS A 233 16.42 -5.06 -20.77
CA HIS A 233 16.15 -4.95 -22.20
C HIS A 233 17.40 -4.51 -22.98
N GLN A 234 17.61 -5.06 -24.18
CA GLN A 234 18.78 -4.76 -25.03
C GLN A 234 19.03 -3.27 -25.33
N LYS A 235 17.98 -2.44 -25.27
CA LYS A 235 18.05 -0.99 -25.51
C LYS A 235 18.14 -0.14 -24.23
N ALA A 236 18.22 -0.76 -23.05
CA ALA A 236 18.44 -0.07 -21.78
C ALA A 236 19.79 0.70 -21.76
N PRO A 237 19.97 1.69 -20.87
CA PRO A 237 18.99 2.23 -19.94
C PRO A 237 17.95 3.10 -20.64
N PHE A 238 16.78 3.20 -20.02
CA PHE A 238 15.70 4.14 -20.36
C PHE A 238 15.66 5.24 -19.31
N ASP A 239 15.47 6.48 -19.75
CA ASP A 239 15.32 7.63 -18.84
C ASP A 239 13.90 7.70 -18.28
N ILE A 240 12.91 7.30 -19.09
CA ILE A 240 11.50 7.32 -18.73
C ILE A 240 10.85 6.01 -19.17
N ILE A 241 10.08 5.40 -18.27
CA ILE A 241 9.20 4.27 -18.57
C ILE A 241 7.76 4.75 -18.37
N LEU A 242 6.98 4.76 -19.44
CA LEU A 242 5.58 5.16 -19.44
C LEU A 242 4.69 3.92 -19.58
N CYS A 243 3.92 3.60 -18.54
CA CYS A 243 2.96 2.49 -18.55
C CYS A 243 1.54 3.04 -18.70
N ILE A 244 0.87 2.72 -19.80
CA ILE A 244 -0.50 3.13 -20.11
C ILE A 244 -1.39 1.90 -20.07
N PHE A 245 -2.24 1.80 -19.04
CA PHE A 245 -3.20 0.71 -18.91
C PHE A 245 -4.60 1.18 -19.28
N ARG A 246 -5.05 0.81 -20.48
CA ARG A 246 -6.39 1.09 -20.99
C ARG A 246 -7.37 0.06 -20.46
N ASN A 247 -7.61 0.08 -19.14
CA ASN A 247 -8.84 -0.51 -18.62
C ASN A 247 -9.98 0.18 -19.36
N GLY A 248 -10.94 -0.56 -19.94
CA GLY A 248 -12.03 -0.05 -20.79
C GLY A 248 -12.98 1.00 -20.17
N PHE A 249 -12.57 1.63 -19.08
CA PHE A 249 -13.24 2.67 -18.30
C PHE A 249 -12.41 3.95 -18.16
N THR A 250 -11.33 4.14 -18.93
CA THR A 250 -10.57 5.39 -18.91
C THR A 250 -11.39 6.49 -19.57
N LYS A 251 -12.23 7.17 -18.79
CA LYS A 251 -12.71 8.51 -19.11
C LYS A 251 -11.50 9.44 -18.95
N LEU A 252 -10.98 9.92 -20.07
CA LEU A 252 -10.22 11.16 -20.09
C LEU A 252 -11.24 12.27 -19.77
N GLU A 253 -11.12 12.89 -18.60
CA GLU A 253 -11.68 14.22 -18.35
C GLU A 253 -10.60 15.27 -18.61
#